data_AF-A0A8T5WP10-F1
#
_entry.id   AF-A0A8T5WP10-F1
#
_cell.length_a   1.000
_cell.length_b   1.000
_cell.length_c   1.000
_cell.angle_alpha   90.00
_cell.angle_beta   90.00
_cell.angle_gamma   90.00
#
_symmetry.space_group_name_H-M   'P 1'
#
loop_
_entity.id
_entity.type
_entity.pdbx_description
1 polymer ?
#
loop_
_entity_poly.entity_id
_entity_poly.type
_entity_poly.pdbx_seq_one_letter_code
_entity_poly.pdbx_strand_id
1 'polypeptide(L)'
;MTTLEKLVLGASTLISLSGCVQFPGYDSSVDPLVVLYPGSPTVEDDLHCRVDDTEEEVFDFYWFVNRGLVQAETGVAGLFPSGYARSGDYVECSAWTSASSAYDSFSFGDVGVYIE
;
A
#
# COMPACT_ATOMS: atom_id res chain seq x y z
N MET A 1 -26.50 59.58 -49.76
CA MET A 1 -26.81 59.61 -48.32
C MET A 1 -26.03 58.48 -47.69
N THR A 2 -25.06 58.84 -46.86
CA THR A 2 -24.10 57.99 -46.13
C THR A 2 -24.78 57.15 -45.06
N THR A 3 -24.04 56.14 -44.54
CA THR A 3 -24.06 55.52 -43.18
C THR A 3 -24.14 54.00 -43.30
N LEU A 4 -23.38 53.14 -42.60
CA LEU A 4 -22.07 53.14 -41.95
C LEU A 4 -21.85 51.67 -41.54
N GLU A 5 -20.60 51.26 -41.47
CA GLU A 5 -20.10 49.92 -41.14
C GLU A 5 -20.59 49.41 -39.77
N LYS A 6 -20.70 48.09 -39.60
CA LYS A 6 -20.02 47.38 -38.50
C LYS A 6 -20.09 45.86 -38.61
N LEU A 7 -18.92 45.29 -38.86
CA LEU A 7 -18.53 43.92 -38.50
C LEU A 7 -18.50 43.84 -36.95
N VAL A 8 -19.28 42.96 -36.34
CA VAL A 8 -19.15 42.66 -34.90
C VAL A 8 -18.70 41.21 -34.77
N LEU A 9 -17.41 41.07 -34.47
CA LEU A 9 -16.77 39.86 -33.97
C LEU A 9 -17.47 39.43 -32.67
N GLY A 10 -18.06 38.24 -32.68
CA GLY A 10 -18.56 37.59 -31.47
C GLY A 10 -17.39 37.15 -30.59
N ALA A 11 -17.12 37.92 -29.54
CA ALA A 11 -16.21 37.53 -28.48
C ALA A 11 -16.90 36.50 -27.57
N SER A 12 -16.44 35.26 -27.62
CA SER A 12 -16.81 34.21 -26.68
C SER A 12 -16.18 34.50 -25.32
N THR A 13 -16.98 34.98 -24.37
CA THR A 13 -16.57 35.17 -22.98
C THR A 13 -16.57 33.82 -22.27
N LEU A 14 -15.38 33.28 -21.98
CA LEU A 14 -15.20 32.14 -21.08
C LEU A 14 -15.45 32.62 -19.64
N ILE A 15 -16.49 32.08 -18.99
CA ILE A 15 -16.74 32.28 -17.57
C ILE A 15 -15.77 31.38 -16.80
N SER A 16 -14.73 31.99 -16.24
CA SER A 16 -13.80 31.37 -15.29
C SER A 16 -14.52 31.10 -13.96
N LEU A 17 -14.89 29.86 -13.70
CA LEU A 17 -15.31 29.40 -12.36
C LEU A 17 -14.06 29.26 -11.48
N SER A 18 -13.53 30.39 -11.02
CA SER A 18 -12.53 30.41 -9.96
C SER A 18 -13.22 30.13 -8.63
N GLY A 19 -13.23 28.86 -8.25
CA GLY A 19 -13.82 28.38 -7.00
C GLY A 19 -13.20 27.06 -6.56
N CYS A 20 -11.88 26.97 -6.50
CA CYS A 20 -11.22 25.87 -5.79
C CYS A 20 -11.43 26.12 -4.29
N VAL A 21 -12.38 25.43 -3.67
CA VAL A 21 -12.41 25.28 -2.21
C VAL A 21 -11.22 24.40 -1.85
N GLN A 22 -10.09 25.01 -1.50
CA GLN A 22 -9.00 24.32 -0.83
C GLN A 22 -9.51 23.98 0.58
N PHE A 23 -9.88 22.71 0.77
CA PHE A 23 -9.88 22.14 2.10
C PHE A 23 -8.43 22.21 2.62
N PRO A 24 -8.18 22.78 3.82
CA PRO A 24 -6.86 22.69 4.42
C PRO A 24 -6.52 21.21 4.59
N GLY A 25 -5.49 20.77 3.87
CA GLY A 25 -4.98 19.41 3.91
C GLY A 25 -4.57 19.07 5.33
N TYR A 26 -5.21 18.04 5.88
CA TYR A 26 -4.67 17.31 7.01
C TYR A 26 -3.60 16.37 6.44
N ASP A 27 -2.41 16.91 6.22
CA ASP A 27 -1.23 16.13 5.86
C ASP A 27 -0.58 15.64 7.15
N SER A 28 -1.06 14.49 7.63
CA SER A 28 -0.36 13.71 8.66
C SER A 28 -0.61 12.21 8.53
N SER A 29 -1.02 11.71 7.36
CA SER A 29 -1.13 10.27 7.13
C SER A 29 0.24 9.73 6.79
N VAL A 30 0.94 9.19 7.79
CA VAL A 30 1.98 8.22 7.48
C VAL A 30 1.25 7.04 6.83
N ASP A 31 1.57 6.74 5.58
CA ASP A 31 0.95 5.63 4.87
C ASP A 31 1.42 4.34 5.55
N PRO A 32 0.49 3.45 5.91
CA PRO A 32 0.85 2.28 6.69
C PRO A 32 1.69 1.32 5.83
N LEU A 33 2.70 0.71 6.45
CA LEU A 33 3.78 0.04 5.74
C LEU A 33 3.98 -1.38 6.26
N VAL A 34 4.02 -2.37 5.36
CA VAL A 34 4.45 -3.73 5.70
C VAL A 34 5.97 -3.76 5.74
N VAL A 35 6.53 -4.13 6.88
CA VAL A 35 7.97 -4.13 7.17
C VAL A 35 8.44 -5.54 7.44
N LEU A 36 9.58 -5.90 6.87
CA LEU A 36 10.23 -7.20 7.05
C LEU A 36 11.63 -7.03 7.64
N TYR A 37 11.98 -7.89 8.62
CA TYR A 37 13.25 -7.87 9.31
C TYR A 37 13.76 -9.31 9.60
N PRO A 38 15.08 -9.57 9.48
CA PRO A 38 16.11 -8.67 8.96
C PRO A 38 15.98 -8.43 7.45
N GLY A 39 16.46 -7.27 6.99
CA GLY A 39 16.43 -6.89 5.56
C GLY A 39 17.51 -7.58 4.70
N SER A 40 18.45 -8.28 5.35
CA SER A 40 19.48 -9.12 4.73
C SER A 40 19.57 -10.43 5.52
N PRO A 41 18.57 -11.31 5.40
CA PRO A 41 18.51 -12.56 6.14
C PRO A 41 19.43 -13.63 5.55
N THR A 42 19.96 -14.48 6.41
CA THR A 42 20.63 -15.74 6.05
C THR A 42 19.72 -16.93 6.32
N VAL A 43 20.14 -18.13 5.91
CA VAL A 43 19.39 -19.38 6.14
C VAL A 43 19.15 -19.73 7.62
N GLU A 44 19.90 -19.12 8.53
CA GLU A 44 19.81 -19.34 9.98
C GLU A 44 18.90 -18.31 10.68
N ASP A 45 18.49 -17.26 9.98
CA ASP A 45 17.68 -16.18 10.55
C ASP A 45 16.19 -16.50 10.43
N ASP A 46 15.45 -16.18 11.50
CA ASP A 46 14.00 -16.09 11.44
C ASP A 46 13.61 -14.75 10.80
N LEU A 47 12.58 -14.75 9.95
CA LEU A 47 12.03 -13.54 9.37
C LEU A 47 10.80 -13.09 10.15
N HIS A 48 10.74 -11.79 10.44
CA HIS A 48 9.63 -11.14 11.09
C HIS A 48 8.95 -10.18 10.12
N CYS A 49 7.62 -10.18 10.12
CA CYS A 49 6.80 -9.28 9.32
C CYS A 49 5.81 -8.54 10.23
N ARG A 50 5.69 -7.23 10.07
CA ARG A 50 4.70 -6.42 10.82
C ARG A 50 4.16 -5.29 9.95
N VAL A 51 3.07 -4.69 10.38
CA VAL A 51 2.49 -3.50 9.74
C VAL A 51 2.71 -2.31 10.65
N ASP A 52 3.46 -1.32 10.17
CA ASP A 52 3.72 -0.07 10.88
C ASP A 52 2.72 1.02 10.43
N ASP A 53 2.57 2.06 11.25
CA ASP A 53 1.77 3.27 10.95
C ASP A 53 0.26 3.05 10.69
N THR A 54 -0.33 2.06 11.37
CA THR A 54 -1.75 1.70 11.28
C THR A 54 -2.42 1.63 12.65
N GLU A 55 -3.73 1.88 12.72
CA GLU A 55 -4.55 1.68 13.93
C GLU A 55 -5.00 0.22 14.10
N GLU A 56 -4.91 -0.59 13.04
CA GLU A 56 -5.23 -2.02 13.10
C GLU A 56 -4.11 -2.78 13.81
N GLU A 57 -4.46 -3.60 14.80
CA GLU A 57 -3.47 -4.34 15.60
C GLU A 57 -3.29 -5.80 15.16
N VAL A 58 -4.23 -6.37 14.40
CA VAL A 58 -4.25 -7.80 14.08
C VAL A 58 -4.50 -8.04 12.59
N PHE A 59 -3.55 -8.76 11.98
CA PHE A 59 -3.53 -9.08 10.56
C PHE A 59 -3.41 -10.58 10.33
N ASP A 60 -3.86 -11.01 9.16
CA ASP A 60 -3.53 -12.31 8.59
C ASP A 60 -2.26 -12.16 7.75
N PHE A 61 -1.18 -12.83 8.15
CA PHE A 61 0.10 -12.86 7.45
C PHE A 61 0.21 -14.14 6.63
N TYR A 62 0.52 -13.99 5.34
CA TYR A 62 0.74 -15.09 4.40
C TYR A 62 2.18 -15.06 3.93
N TRP A 63 2.88 -16.19 4.09
CA TRP A 63 4.28 -16.33 3.73
C TRP A 63 4.43 -17.17 2.48
N PHE A 64 5.17 -16.63 1.52
CA PHE A 64 5.44 -17.27 0.24
C PHE A 64 6.93 -17.50 0.06
N VAL A 65 7.32 -18.69 -0.41
CA VAL A 65 8.68 -19.01 -0.84
C VAL A 65 8.64 -19.26 -2.34
N ASN A 66 9.35 -18.45 -3.13
CA ASN A 66 9.35 -18.50 -4.59
C ASN A 66 7.91 -18.50 -5.17
N ARG A 67 7.04 -17.65 -4.60
CA ARG A 67 5.59 -17.48 -4.94
C ARG A 67 4.69 -18.65 -4.56
N GLY A 68 5.20 -19.69 -3.91
CA GLY A 68 4.39 -20.75 -3.32
C GLY A 68 4.01 -20.39 -1.89
N LEU A 69 2.72 -20.41 -1.54
CA LEU A 69 2.27 -20.25 -0.16
C LEU A 69 2.76 -21.42 0.69
N VAL A 70 3.44 -21.12 1.79
CA VAL A 70 4.01 -22.15 2.68
C VAL A 70 3.49 -22.07 4.11
N GLN A 71 3.10 -20.89 4.57
CA GLN A 71 2.62 -20.66 5.93
C GLN A 71 1.62 -19.50 5.93
N ALA A 72 0.67 -19.56 6.85
CA ALA A 72 -0.23 -18.45 7.16
C ALA A 72 -0.50 -18.42 8.66
N GLU A 73 -0.64 -17.23 9.22
CA GLU A 73 -0.92 -17.02 10.64
C GLU A 73 -1.64 -15.70 10.87
N THR A 74 -2.36 -15.60 11.99
CA THR A 74 -3.03 -14.37 12.41
C THR A 74 -2.37 -13.83 13.67
N GLY A 75 -2.06 -12.54 13.71
CA GLY A 75 -1.44 -11.94 14.88
C GLY A 75 -1.11 -10.46 14.71
N VAL A 76 -0.32 -9.93 15.65
CA VAL A 76 0.22 -8.56 15.59
C VAL A 76 1.47 -8.49 14.69
N ALA A 77 2.14 -9.63 14.53
CA ALA A 77 3.28 -9.81 13.65
C ALA A 77 3.30 -11.26 13.13
N GLY A 78 3.87 -11.44 11.95
CA GLY A 78 4.19 -12.75 11.39
C GLY A 78 5.62 -13.18 11.74
N LEU A 79 5.81 -14.48 11.92
CA LEU A 79 7.09 -15.16 12.10
C LEU A 79 7.21 -16.27 11.04
N PHE A 80 8.21 -16.13 10.17
CA PHE A 80 8.64 -17.19 9.28
C PHE A 80 9.93 -17.82 9.82
N PRO A 81 9.86 -19.05 10.36
CA PRO A 81 11.02 -19.66 11.01
C PRO A 81 12.15 -19.98 10.03
N SER A 82 13.37 -19.89 10.52
CA SER A 82 14.57 -20.39 9.88
C SER A 82 14.43 -21.87 9.46
N GLY A 83 15.09 -22.24 8.37
CA GLY A 83 15.05 -23.59 7.81
C GLY A 83 13.87 -23.90 6.87
N TYR A 84 12.88 -23.01 6.74
CA TYR A 84 11.83 -23.13 5.72
C TYR A 84 12.26 -22.63 4.34
N ALA A 85 13.31 -21.81 4.27
CA ALA A 85 13.91 -21.31 3.04
C ALA A 85 15.38 -21.72 2.93
N ARG A 86 15.92 -21.63 1.72
CA ARG A 86 17.32 -21.90 1.37
C ARG A 86 17.96 -20.64 0.80
N SER A 87 19.30 -20.60 0.82
CA SER A 87 20.06 -19.54 0.16
C SER A 87 19.63 -19.42 -1.31
N GLY A 88 19.32 -18.20 -1.73
CA GLY A 88 18.79 -17.84 -3.04
C GLY A 88 17.27 -17.87 -3.17
N ASP A 89 16.52 -18.38 -2.19
CA ASP A 89 15.05 -18.31 -2.21
C ASP A 89 14.57 -16.86 -2.03
N TYR A 90 13.49 -16.50 -2.73
CA TYR A 90 12.76 -15.27 -2.49
C TYR A 90 11.62 -15.54 -1.50
N VAL A 91 11.65 -14.89 -0.34
CA VAL A 91 10.62 -14.98 0.71
C VAL A 91 9.82 -13.69 0.72
N GLU A 92 8.50 -13.82 0.64
CA GLU A 92 7.55 -12.70 0.65
C GLU A 92 6.55 -12.87 1.78
N CYS A 93 6.31 -11.79 2.52
CA CYS A 93 5.22 -11.66 3.46
C CYS A 93 4.13 -10.78 2.85
N SER A 94 2.89 -11.25 2.86
CA SER A 94 1.72 -10.44 2.52
C SER A 94 0.81 -10.32 3.75
N ALA A 95 0.53 -9.09 4.16
CA ALA A 95 -0.34 -8.79 5.30
C ALA A 95 -1.74 -8.42 4.81
N TRP A 96 -2.77 -9.00 5.43
CA TRP A 96 -4.18 -8.80 5.10
C TRP A 96 -4.96 -8.42 6.35
N THR A 97 -5.98 -7.60 6.18
CA THR A 97 -6.90 -7.29 7.28
C THR A 97 -7.73 -8.53 7.63
N SER A 98 -7.93 -8.74 8.93
CA SER A 98 -8.74 -9.88 9.39
C SER A 98 -10.20 -9.69 8.95
N ALA A 99 -10.79 -10.67 8.26
CA ALA A 99 -12.19 -10.60 7.87
C ALA A 99 -13.11 -10.55 9.10
N SER A 100 -14.19 -9.77 9.03
CA SER A 100 -15.20 -9.70 10.09
C SER A 100 -16.61 -9.87 9.52
N SER A 101 -17.62 -9.92 10.38
CA SER A 101 -19.02 -9.91 9.93
C SER A 101 -19.43 -8.59 9.25
N ALA A 102 -18.63 -7.53 9.39
CA ALA A 102 -18.91 -6.19 8.88
C ALA A 102 -18.15 -5.84 7.59
N TYR A 103 -17.03 -6.52 7.31
CA TYR A 103 -16.18 -6.25 6.15
C TYR A 103 -15.39 -7.50 5.73
N ASP A 104 -15.17 -7.64 4.43
CA ASP A 104 -14.30 -8.67 3.86
C ASP A 104 -12.83 -8.34 4.13
N SER A 105 -11.98 -9.36 4.15
CA SER A 105 -10.53 -9.16 4.21
C SER A 105 -10.04 -8.50 2.92
N PHE A 106 -9.02 -7.65 3.05
CA PHE A 106 -8.32 -7.06 1.91
C PHE A 106 -6.82 -7.04 2.14
N SER A 107 -6.06 -7.06 1.03
CA SER A 107 -4.60 -6.98 1.08
C SER A 107 -4.20 -5.61 1.59
N PHE A 108 -3.45 -5.60 2.68
CA PHE A 108 -2.90 -4.39 3.25
C PHE A 108 -1.60 -4.00 2.53
N GLY A 109 -0.75 -4.99 2.26
CA GLY A 109 0.48 -4.83 1.48
C GLY A 109 1.33 -6.09 1.48
N ASP A 110 2.43 -6.03 0.74
CA ASP A 110 3.40 -7.11 0.64
C ASP A 110 4.84 -6.57 0.61
N VAL A 111 5.77 -7.39 1.08
CA VAL A 111 7.19 -7.10 1.09
C VAL A 111 7.96 -8.41 1.02
N GLY A 112 9.08 -8.44 0.29
CA GLY A 112 9.88 -9.64 0.17
C GLY A 112 11.38 -9.36 0.08
N VAL A 113 12.15 -10.41 0.31
CA VAL A 113 13.61 -10.39 0.41
C VAL A 113 14.20 -11.69 -0.12
N TYR A 114 15.43 -11.64 -0.60
CA TYR A 114 16.19 -12.86 -0.93
C TYR A 114 16.96 -13.33 0.30
N ILE A 115 16.97 -14.65 0.52
CA ILE A 115 17.83 -15.27 1.53
C ILE A 115 19.26 -15.35 0.99
N GLU A 116 20.21 -14.81 1.74
CA GLU A 116 21.64 -14.88 1.43
C GLU A 116 22.23 -16.28 1.71
#